data_AF-A0A844Z2V0-F1
#
_entry.id   AF-A0A844Z2V0-F1
#
_cell.length_a   1.000
_cell.length_b   1.000
_cell.length_c   1.000
_cell.angle_alpha   90.00
_cell.angle_beta   90.00
_cell.angle_gamma   90.00
#
_symmetry.space_group_name_H-M   'P 1'
#
loop_
_entity.id
_entity.type
_entity.pdbx_description
1 polymer ?
#
loop_
_entity_poly.entity_id
_entity_poly.type
_entity_poly.pdbx_seq_one_letter_code
_entity_poly.pdbx_strand_id
1 'polypeptide(L)'
;MLENTTQLGLMSYTERGLVKKRECPFNQFNTVTTPTFDHAGRTISLEHDLQATAGNMTFSYDYIPSGQLSHISRTNETYAWDGHVDRAHS
;
A
#
# COMPACT_ATOMS: atom_id res chain seq x y z
N MET A 1 -19.96 5.01 21.44
CA MET A 1 -19.37 6.35 21.19
C MET A 1 -18.37 6.19 20.07
N LEU A 2 -18.51 6.95 18.98
CA LEU A 2 -17.41 7.11 18.03
C LEU A 2 -16.45 8.14 18.64
N GLU A 3 -15.22 7.73 18.92
CA GLU A 3 -14.21 8.67 19.43
C GLU A 3 -13.78 9.61 18.30
N ASN A 4 -13.94 10.93 18.52
CA ASN A 4 -13.36 11.94 17.65
C ASN A 4 -11.84 11.96 17.86
N THR A 5 -11.11 11.13 17.11
CA THR A 5 -9.65 11.27 17.02
C THR A 5 -9.28 12.38 16.04
N THR A 6 -8.33 13.22 16.40
CA THR A 6 -7.73 14.19 15.47
C THR A 6 -6.58 13.59 14.66
N GLN A 7 -6.20 12.34 14.97
CA GLN A 7 -5.08 11.65 14.36
C GLN A 7 -5.57 10.43 13.58
N LEU A 8 -5.33 10.41 12.27
CA LEU A 8 -5.69 9.28 11.40
C LEU A 8 -4.64 8.16 11.39
N GLY A 9 -3.39 8.48 11.73
CA GLY A 9 -2.30 7.52 11.70
C GLY A 9 -0.97 8.03 12.25
N LEU A 10 0.02 7.15 12.23
CA LEU A 10 1.39 7.33 12.64
C LEU A 10 2.30 6.95 11.47
N MET A 11 3.41 7.67 11.31
CA MET A 11 4.38 7.38 10.26
C MET A 11 5.77 7.41 10.85
N SER A 12 6.52 6.34 10.62
CA SER A 12 7.91 6.20 11.04
C SER A 12 8.83 6.22 9.83
N TYR A 13 10.07 6.63 10.04
CA TYR A 13 11.06 6.82 8.98
C TYR A 13 12.37 6.12 9.34
N THR A 14 13.12 5.75 8.30
CA THR A 14 14.50 5.28 8.38
C THR A 14 15.44 6.46 8.61
N GLU A 15 16.72 6.17 8.91
CA GLU A 15 17.77 7.20 9.02
C GLU A 15 17.98 8.01 7.74
N ARG A 16 17.60 7.44 6.58
CA ARG A 16 17.62 8.12 5.27
C ARG A 16 16.40 9.03 5.04
N GLY A 17 15.46 9.10 5.98
CA GLY A 17 14.19 9.81 5.84
C GLY A 17 13.16 9.09 4.97
N LEU A 18 13.42 7.85 4.54
CA LEU A 18 12.43 7.03 3.82
C LEU A 18 11.41 6.46 4.81
N VAL A 19 10.15 6.34 4.38
CA VAL A 19 9.07 5.77 5.20
C VAL A 19 9.41 4.35 5.60
N LYS A 20 9.42 4.03 6.89
CA LYS A 20 9.61 2.66 7.38
C LYS A 20 8.29 1.93 7.56
N LYS A 21 7.28 2.62 8.10
CA LYS A 21 5.97 2.04 8.43
C LYS A 21 4.95 3.17 8.56
N ARG A 22 3.77 2.97 8.01
CA ARG A 22 2.57 3.80 8.25
C ARG A 22 1.53 2.95 8.94
N GLU A 23 0.98 3.44 10.04
CA GLU A 23 -0.04 2.76 10.84
C GLU A 23 -1.26 3.67 10.94
N CYS A 24 -2.45 3.14 10.67
CA CYS A 24 -3.71 3.86 10.83
C CYS A 24 -4.57 3.18 11.90
N PRO A 25 -4.16 3.18 13.19
CA PRO A 25 -4.80 2.41 14.27
C PRO A 25 -6.17 2.95 14.70
N PHE A 26 -6.63 4.03 14.06
CA PHE A 26 -7.91 4.65 14.36
C PHE A 26 -8.91 4.53 13.21
N ASN A 27 -8.54 3.85 12.12
CA ASN A 27 -9.53 3.43 11.12
C ASN A 27 -10.16 2.09 11.53
N GLN A 28 -11.23 1.69 10.87
CA GLN A 28 -11.97 0.47 11.20
C GLN A 28 -11.13 -0.83 11.12
N PHE A 29 -10.02 -0.81 10.37
CA PHE A 29 -9.25 -2.00 10.02
C PHE A 29 -7.79 -1.95 10.52
N ASN A 30 -7.46 -0.98 11.38
CA ASN A 30 -6.14 -0.71 11.94
C ASN A 30 -4.99 -0.97 10.96
N THR A 31 -5.08 -0.35 9.79
CA THR A 31 -4.26 -0.77 8.66
C THR A 31 -2.80 -0.43 8.84
N VAL A 32 -1.93 -1.34 8.40
CA VAL A 32 -0.47 -1.13 8.40
C VAL A 32 0.04 -1.17 6.97
N THR A 33 0.95 -0.27 6.63
CA THR A 33 1.65 -0.25 5.35
C THR A 33 3.15 -0.23 5.59
N THR A 34 3.86 -1.21 5.01
CA THR A 34 5.31 -1.39 5.17
C THR A 34 5.97 -1.42 3.80
N PRO A 35 6.60 -0.32 3.35
CA PRO A 35 7.38 -0.32 2.12
C PRO A 35 8.81 -0.83 2.35
N THR A 36 9.39 -1.42 1.32
CA THR A 36 10.82 -1.72 1.20
C THR A 36 11.40 -1.02 -0.02
N PHE A 37 12.69 -0.70 0.03
CA PHE A 37 13.34 0.13 -0.98
C PHE A 37 14.58 -0.52 -1.54
N ASP A 38 14.90 -0.19 -2.79
CA ASP A 38 16.22 -0.48 -3.36
C ASP A 38 17.29 0.50 -2.83
N HIS A 39 18.53 0.31 -3.30
CA HIS A 39 19.65 1.19 -2.93
C HIS A 39 19.42 2.65 -3.36
N ALA A 40 18.74 2.88 -4.48
CA ALA A 40 18.38 4.22 -4.96
C ALA A 40 17.24 4.87 -4.14
N GLY A 41 16.60 4.14 -3.24
CA GLY A 41 15.50 4.65 -2.41
C GLY A 41 14.12 4.57 -3.07
N ARG A 42 13.99 3.81 -4.17
CA ARG A 42 12.69 3.55 -4.83
C ARG A 42 12.01 2.36 -4.16
N THR A 43 10.69 2.42 -4.03
CA THR A 43 9.91 1.34 -3.39
C THR A 43 9.89 0.10 -4.27
N ILE A 44 10.42 -1.03 -3.81
CA ILE A 44 10.40 -2.31 -4.56
C ILE A 44 9.29 -3.25 -4.11
N SER A 45 8.81 -3.08 -2.88
CA SER A 45 7.63 -3.78 -2.39
C SER A 45 6.88 -2.95 -1.37
N LEU A 46 5.57 -3.13 -1.29
CA LEU A 46 4.70 -2.51 -0.32
C LEU A 46 3.74 -3.56 0.22
N GLU A 47 3.91 -3.92 1.48
CA GLU A 47 2.96 -4.76 2.20
C GLU A 47 1.87 -3.88 2.80
N HIS A 48 0.62 -4.32 2.65
CA HIS A 48 -0.54 -3.70 3.25
C HIS A 48 -1.31 -4.74 4.05
N ASP A 49 -1.32 -4.57 5.37
CA ASP A 49 -2.05 -5.41 6.31
C ASP A 49 -3.34 -4.72 6.74
N LEU A 50 -4.44 -5.46 6.64
CA LEU A 50 -5.76 -5.07 7.11
C LEU A 50 -6.05 -5.94 8.34
N GLN A 51 -5.88 -5.39 9.53
CA GLN A 51 -5.94 -6.16 10.77
C GLN A 51 -7.25 -6.95 10.87
N ALA A 52 -7.15 -8.21 11.28
CA ALA A 52 -8.26 -9.14 11.43
C ALA A 52 -8.99 -9.51 10.12
N THR A 53 -8.33 -9.39 8.97
CA THR A 53 -8.86 -9.86 7.68
C THR A 53 -7.86 -10.76 6.95
N ALA A 54 -8.34 -11.53 5.97
CA ALA A 54 -7.47 -12.22 5.00
C ALA A 54 -7.01 -11.29 3.86
N GLY A 55 -7.31 -10.00 3.95
CA GLY A 55 -7.11 -8.99 2.90
C GLY A 55 -5.69 -8.43 2.80
N ASN A 56 -4.70 -9.15 3.30
CA ASN A 56 -3.31 -8.70 3.23
C ASN A 56 -2.83 -8.74 1.79
N MET A 57 -2.25 -7.64 1.35
CA MET A 57 -1.75 -7.47 -0.02
C MET A 57 -0.28 -7.15 0.02
N THR A 58 0.50 -7.78 -0.85
CA THR A 58 1.86 -7.34 -1.15
C THR A 58 1.87 -6.87 -2.58
N PHE A 59 2.31 -5.64 -2.79
CA PHE A 59 2.65 -5.10 -4.10
C PHE A 59 4.15 -5.25 -4.32
N SER A 60 4.55 -5.58 -5.53
CA SER A 60 5.95 -5.56 -5.97
C SER A 60 6.09 -4.67 -7.19
N TYR A 61 7.20 -3.96 -7.27
CA TYR A 61 7.45 -2.94 -8.29
C TYR A 61 8.80 -3.16 -8.94
N ASP A 62 8.80 -3.28 -10.26
CA ASP A 62 10.01 -3.30 -11.07
C ASP A 62 10.18 -1.99 -11.81
N TYR A 63 11.44 -1.61 -12.04
CA TYR A 63 11.78 -0.36 -12.70
C TYR A 63 12.74 -0.61 -13.86
N ILE A 64 12.54 0.11 -14.96
CA ILE A 64 13.53 0.17 -16.04
C ILE A 64 14.74 1.05 -15.64
N PRO A 65 15.88 0.95 -16.35
CA PRO A 65 17.09 1.72 -16.01
C PRO A 65 16.91 3.24 -15.97
N SER A 66 15.93 3.79 -16.70
CA SER A 66 15.60 5.23 -16.65
C SER A 66 14.91 5.66 -15.35
N GLY A 67 14.59 4.73 -14.45
CA GLY A 67 13.93 5.00 -13.18
C GLY A 67 12.41 4.90 -13.22
N GLN A 68 11.81 4.71 -14.39
CA GLN A 68 10.37 4.58 -14.55
C GLN A 68 9.88 3.18 -14.14
N LEU A 69 8.65 3.12 -13.63
CA LEU A 69 7.98 1.88 -13.26
C LEU A 69 7.70 1.05 -14.51
N SER A 70 8.18 -0.20 -14.53
CA SER A 70 8.03 -1.12 -15.66
C SER A 70 6.97 -2.18 -15.43
N HIS A 71 6.83 -2.64 -14.19
CA HIS A 71 5.88 -3.68 -13.83
C HIS A 71 5.39 -3.50 -12.40
N ILE A 72 4.14 -3.94 -12.17
CA ILE A 72 3.53 -4.04 -10.84
C ILE A 72 2.90 -5.42 -10.75
N SER A 73 3.22 -6.17 -9.70
CA SER A 73 2.51 -7.42 -9.36
C SER A 73 1.88 -7.31 -7.98
N ARG A 74 0.83 -8.09 -7.71
CA ARG A 74 0.20 -8.19 -6.37
C ARG A 74 -0.13 -9.64 -6.01
N THR A 75 -0.13 -9.96 -4.72
CA THR A 75 -0.36 -11.34 -4.22
C THR A 75 -1.82 -11.74 -4.14
N ASN A 76 -2.75 -10.79 -4.05
CA ASN A 76 -4.19 -11.05 -3.90
C ASN A 76 -4.96 -10.35 -5.02
N GLU A 77 -5.22 -11.11 -6.09
CA GLU A 77 -6.03 -10.66 -7.23
C GLU A 77 -7.54 -10.72 -6.94
N THR A 78 -7.99 -11.28 -5.81
CA THR A 78 -9.43 -11.37 -5.49
C THR A 78 -10.08 -9.99 -5.27
N TYR A 79 -9.28 -9.01 -4.85
CA TYR A 79 -9.69 -7.61 -4.70
C TYR A 79 -9.17 -6.72 -5.84
N ALA A 80 -8.67 -7.33 -6.91
CA ALA A 80 -8.34 -6.62 -8.13
C ALA A 80 -9.62 -6.08 -8.75
N TRP A 81 -9.75 -4.76 -8.78
CA TRP A 81 -10.63 -4.15 -9.76
C TRP A 81 -9.93 -4.20 -11.11
N ASP A 82 -10.50 -4.94 -12.07
CA ASP A 82 -9.98 -5.15 -13.43
C ASP A 82 -10.38 -4.03 -14.41
N GLY A 83 -11.15 -3.05 -13.93
CA GLY A 83 -11.41 -1.81 -14.66
C GLY A 83 -12.50 -1.91 -15.73
N HIS A 84 -13.25 -3.01 -15.84
CA HIS A 84 -14.37 -3.05 -16.78
C HIS A 84 -15.61 -2.35 -16.18
N VAL A 85 -15.85 -1.11 -16.60
CA VAL A 85 -17.21 -0.58 -16.66
C VAL A 85 -17.77 -0.92 -18.03
N ASP A 86 -18.64 -1.93 -18.10
CA ASP A 86 -19.48 -2.13 -19.27
C ASP A 86 -20.40 -0.91 -19.41
N ARG A 87 -19.98 0.07 -20.21
CA ARG A 87 -20.87 1.15 -20.61
C ARG A 87 -21.82 0.55 -21.66
N ALA A 88 -22.93 -0.01 -21.20
CA ALA A 88 -24.04 -0.36 -22.08
C ALA A 88 -24.47 0.92 -22.81
N HIS A 89 -24.16 1.02 -24.11
CA HIS A 89 -24.78 1.99 -24.98
C HIS A 89 -26.18 1.48 -25.30
N SER A 90 -27.20 2.08 -24.68
CA SER A 90 -28.61 2.00 -25.08
C SER A 90 -28.89 2.96 -26.23
#